data_AF-A0A7Y3MZ81-F1
#
_entry.id   AF-A0A7Y3MZ81-F1
#
_cell.length_a   1.000
_cell.length_b   1.000
_cell.length_c   1.000
_cell.angle_alpha   90.00
_cell.angle_beta   90.00
_cell.angle_gamma   90.00
#
_symmetry.space_group_name_H-M   'P 1'
#
loop_
_entity.id
_entity.type
_entity.pdbx_description
1 polymer ?
#
loop_
_entity_poly.entity_id
_entity_poly.type
_entity_poly.pdbx_seq_one_letter_code
_entity_poly.pdbx_strand_id
1 'polypeptide(L)'
;MPTTPRSFVGTAFPRLGLLGNPGDGYGGRALATLFYDFRAVVRVSEAADFRLVPNPKDGFQFDNLGEAVDSFSGGGCEDGLRLLRTAVRRFPAVVAESGCRLDASWEAASVHVGYETDIPR
;
A
#
# COMPACT_ATOMS: atom_id res chain seq x y z
N MET A 1 -10.97 31.97 1.43
CA MET A 1 -11.52 30.87 0.61
C MET A 1 -10.92 29.58 1.13
N PRO A 2 -11.71 28.52 1.41
CA PRO A 2 -11.12 27.25 1.80
C PRO A 2 -10.43 26.65 0.57
N THR A 3 -9.10 26.53 0.62
CA THR A 3 -8.32 25.75 -0.33
C THR A 3 -8.70 24.29 -0.18
N THR A 4 -9.22 23.66 -1.25
CA THR A 4 -9.38 22.22 -1.29
C THR A 4 -8.04 21.56 -0.97
N PRO A 5 -7.97 20.67 0.04
CA PRO A 5 -6.71 20.03 0.40
C PRO A 5 -6.17 19.27 -0.81
N ARG A 6 -4.85 19.38 -1.05
CA ARG A 6 -4.22 18.69 -2.18
C ARG A 6 -4.33 17.18 -1.94
N SER A 7 -4.73 16.45 -2.98
CA SER A 7 -4.76 15.00 -2.94
C SER A 7 -4.15 14.41 -4.20
N PHE A 8 -3.44 13.30 -4.03
CA PHE A 8 -2.80 12.52 -5.08
C PHE A 8 -3.34 11.11 -5.04
N VAL A 9 -3.55 10.52 -6.21
CA VAL A 9 -4.05 9.15 -6.36
C VAL A 9 -3.07 8.38 -7.23
N GLY A 10 -2.56 7.27 -6.70
CA GLY A 10 -1.78 6.29 -7.44
C GLY A 10 -2.59 5.02 -7.65
N THR A 11 -2.45 4.38 -8.81
CA THR A 11 -3.10 3.09 -9.11
C THR A 11 -2.04 2.06 -9.52
N ALA A 12 -2.15 0.86 -8.99
CA ALA A 12 -1.34 -0.29 -9.36
C ALA A 12 -2.25 -1.45 -9.79
N PHE A 13 -1.85 -2.15 -10.86
CA PHE A 13 -2.55 -3.32 -11.36
C PHE A 13 -1.84 -4.60 -10.92
N PRO A 14 -2.57 -5.66 -10.59
CA PRO A 14 -1.97 -6.95 -10.26
C PRO A 14 -1.29 -7.59 -11.46
N ARG A 15 -0.44 -8.58 -11.17
CA ARG A 15 0.28 -9.37 -12.16
C ARG A 15 -0.10 -10.84 -12.04
N LEU A 16 -0.22 -11.52 -13.17
CA LEU A 16 -0.35 -12.97 -13.26
C LEU A 16 0.99 -13.56 -13.71
N GLY A 17 1.54 -14.47 -12.90
CA GLY A 17 2.74 -15.23 -13.27
C GLY A 17 2.40 -16.33 -14.27
N LEU A 18 3.06 -16.34 -15.43
CA LEU A 18 2.88 -17.35 -16.48
C LEU A 18 3.92 -18.46 -16.37
N LEU A 19 5.19 -18.11 -16.09
CA LEU A 19 6.28 -19.06 -15.97
C LEU A 19 7.40 -18.48 -15.10
N GLY A 20 8.18 -19.35 -14.45
CA GLY A 20 9.45 -18.99 -13.81
C GLY A 20 9.39 -18.73 -12.31
N ASN A 21 8.19 -18.69 -11.70
CA ASN A 21 8.01 -18.67 -10.25
C ASN A 21 8.08 -20.12 -9.70
N PRO A 22 8.84 -20.42 -8.61
CA PRO A 22 9.61 -19.53 -7.73
C PRO A 22 11.07 -19.31 -8.13
N GLY A 23 11.49 -19.76 -9.31
CA GLY A 23 12.87 -19.64 -9.78
C GLY A 23 13.37 -18.18 -9.89
N ASP A 24 12.50 -17.21 -10.10
CA ASP A 24 12.82 -15.78 -10.06
C ASP A 24 13.31 -15.30 -8.69
N GLY A 25 12.87 -15.95 -7.60
CA GLY A 25 13.41 -15.75 -6.26
C GLY A 25 14.88 -16.17 -6.08
N TYR A 26 15.44 -16.92 -7.04
CA TYR A 26 16.81 -17.45 -7.02
C TYR A 26 17.66 -16.93 -8.20
N GLY A 27 17.28 -15.79 -8.79
CA GLY A 27 17.99 -15.17 -9.91
C GLY A 27 17.59 -15.71 -11.29
N GLY A 28 16.56 -16.56 -11.36
CA GLY A 28 15.91 -16.93 -12.62
C GLY A 28 15.11 -15.78 -13.23
N ARG A 29 14.56 -16.00 -14.42
CA ARG A 29 13.65 -15.05 -15.09
C ARG A 29 12.21 -15.49 -14.88
N ALA A 30 11.31 -14.53 -14.64
CA ALA A 30 9.86 -14.76 -14.66
C ALA A 30 9.23 -14.15 -15.91
N LEU A 31 8.23 -14.83 -16.45
CA LEU A 31 7.29 -14.29 -17.43
C LEU A 31 5.99 -14.00 -16.70
N ALA A 32 5.52 -12.75 -16.75
CA ALA A 32 4.28 -12.33 -16.13
C ALA A 32 3.55 -11.31 -17.01
N THR A 33 2.25 -11.21 -16.84
CA THR A 33 1.41 -10.21 -17.51
C THR A 33 0.59 -9.42 -16.50
N LEU A 34 0.22 -8.19 -16.84
CA LEU A 34 -0.76 -7.43 -16.07
C LEU A 34 -2.18 -7.83 -16.46
N PHE A 35 -3.11 -7.71 -15.52
CA PHE A 35 -4.54 -7.78 -15.77
C PHE A 35 -5.21 -6.55 -15.13
N TYR A 36 -6.17 -5.96 -15.84
CA TYR A 36 -6.68 -4.61 -15.53
C TYR A 36 -8.07 -4.61 -14.88
N ASP A 37 -8.68 -5.79 -14.71
CA ASP A 37 -10.00 -5.95 -14.10
C ASP A 37 -10.00 -5.64 -12.59
N PHE A 38 -8.81 -5.63 -11.99
CA PHE A 38 -8.61 -5.35 -10.57
C PHE A 38 -7.47 -4.35 -10.40
N ARG A 39 -7.46 -3.63 -9.28
CA ARG A 39 -6.48 -2.59 -8.96
C ARG A 39 -6.36 -2.37 -7.46
N ALA A 40 -5.18 -1.91 -7.06
CA ALA A 40 -4.97 -1.23 -5.79
C ALA A 40 -4.87 0.28 -6.05
N VAL A 41 -5.64 1.07 -5.31
CA VAL A 41 -5.64 2.53 -5.38
C VAL A 41 -5.11 3.06 -4.06
N VAL A 42 -4.08 3.90 -4.11
CA VAL A 42 -3.55 4.61 -2.94
C VAL A 42 -3.92 6.08 -3.07
N ARG A 43 -4.47 6.65 -1.99
CA ARG A 43 -4.77 8.08 -1.90
C ARG A 43 -3.90 8.71 -0.82
N VAL A 44 -3.22 9.78 -1.20
CA VAL A 44 -2.45 10.64 -0.29
C VAL A 44 -3.14 11.99 -0.26
N SER A 45 -3.56 12.45 0.91
CA SER A 45 -4.20 13.75 1.07
C SER A 45 -3.51 14.56 2.16
N GLU A 46 -3.34 15.85 1.91
CA GLU A 46 -2.90 16.81 2.93
C GLU A 46 -3.83 16.81 4.14
N ALA A 47 -3.25 16.83 5.33
CA ALA A 47 -3.95 16.72 6.61
C ALA A 47 -3.23 17.50 7.72
N ALA A 48 -3.83 17.56 8.91
CA ALA A 48 -3.22 18.21 10.08
C ALA A 48 -2.19 17.33 10.80
N ASP A 49 -2.22 16.02 10.57
CA ASP A 49 -1.32 15.02 11.13
C ASP A 49 -0.92 13.98 10.06
N PHE A 50 0.15 13.24 10.33
CA PHE A 50 0.53 12.09 9.51
C PHE A 50 -0.21 10.84 9.97
N ARG A 51 -0.87 10.13 9.05
CA ARG A 51 -1.59 8.89 9.36
C ARG A 51 -1.56 7.89 8.22
N LEU A 52 -1.28 6.63 8.55
CA LEU A 52 -1.60 5.51 7.68
C LEU A 52 -3.02 5.04 7.97
N VAL A 53 -3.88 5.07 6.96
CA VAL A 53 -5.30 4.72 7.09
C VAL A 53 -5.46 3.25 6.70
N PRO A 54 -5.82 2.36 7.65
CA PRO A 54 -6.06 0.95 7.35
C PRO A 54 -7.28 0.78 6.45
N ASN A 55 -7.31 -0.28 5.65
CA ASN A 55 -8.51 -0.65 4.92
C ASN A 55 -9.44 -1.46 5.84
N PRO A 56 -10.78 -1.27 5.80
CA PRO A 56 -11.70 -2.12 6.56
C PRO A 56 -11.49 -3.63 6.33
N LYS A 57 -11.06 -4.03 5.12
CA LYS A 57 -10.73 -5.42 4.75
C LYS A 57 -9.46 -5.97 5.42
N ASP A 58 -8.72 -5.14 6.16
CA ASP A 58 -7.56 -5.60 6.93
C ASP A 58 -7.94 -6.32 8.23
N GLY A 59 -9.24 -6.37 8.57
CA GLY A 59 -9.69 -7.16 9.71
C GLY A 59 -9.16 -6.62 11.04
N PHE A 60 -9.08 -5.29 11.19
CA PHE A 60 -8.71 -4.66 12.48
C PHE A 60 -9.93 -4.19 13.29
N GLN A 61 -11.14 -4.51 12.81
CA GLN A 61 -12.40 -4.18 13.47
C GLN A 61 -13.25 -5.44 13.54
N PHE A 62 -13.67 -5.77 14.76
CA PHE A 62 -14.47 -6.93 15.08
C PHE A 62 -15.58 -6.51 16.02
N ASP A 63 -16.74 -7.14 15.91
CA ASP A 63 -17.86 -6.89 16.80
C ASP A 63 -17.60 -7.47 18.20
N ASN A 64 -16.80 -8.55 18.29
CA ASN A 64 -16.43 -9.18 19.56
C ASN A 64 -15.11 -9.97 19.49
N LEU A 65 -14.61 -10.40 20.65
CA LEU A 65 -13.35 -11.13 20.78
C LEU A 65 -13.35 -12.51 20.09
N GLY A 66 -14.51 -13.19 20.02
CA GLY A 66 -14.62 -14.49 19.36
C GLY A 66 -14.36 -14.37 17.86
N GLU A 67 -14.98 -13.38 17.21
CA GLU A 67 -14.75 -13.07 15.80
C GLU A 67 -13.27 -12.73 15.51
N ALA A 68 -12.63 -11.99 16.41
CA ALA A 68 -11.20 -11.68 16.30
C ALA A 68 -10.34 -12.96 16.33
N VAL A 69 -10.60 -13.87 17.27
CA VAL A 69 -9.85 -15.14 17.43
C VAL A 69 -10.06 -16.06 16.22
N ASP A 70 -11.28 -16.15 15.69
CA ASP A 70 -11.57 -16.94 14.49
C ASP A 70 -10.85 -16.38 13.26
N SER A 71 -10.85 -15.04 13.11
CA SER A 71 -10.15 -14.36 12.02
C SER A 71 -8.63 -14.58 12.04
N PHE A 72 -8.01 -14.75 13.21
CA PHE A 72 -6.58 -15.04 13.32
C PHE A 72 -6.21 -16.48 12.96
N SER A 73 -7.16 -17.40 13.03
CA SER A 73 -6.95 -18.82 12.75
C SER A 73 -6.87 -19.14 11.25
N GLY A 74 -7.39 -18.25 10.39
CA GLY A 74 -7.45 -18.39 8.94
C GLY A 74 -6.17 -18.08 8.16
N GLY A 75 -5.08 -17.69 8.83
CA GLY A 75 -3.74 -17.55 8.24
C GLY A 75 -3.68 -16.66 6.99
N GLY A 76 -3.75 -15.34 7.14
CA GLY A 76 -3.64 -14.46 5.97
C GLY A 76 -3.85 -12.97 6.20
N CYS A 77 -3.27 -12.39 7.26
CA CYS A 77 -3.16 -10.93 7.35
C CYS A 77 -1.92 -10.47 6.57
N GLU A 78 -1.98 -10.55 5.24
CA GLU A 78 -1.07 -9.74 4.41
C GLU A 78 -1.59 -8.31 4.40
N ASP A 79 -1.27 -7.60 5.48
CA ASP A 79 -1.83 -6.27 5.74
C ASP A 79 -1.31 -5.26 4.71
N GLY A 80 -2.19 -4.65 3.93
CA GLY A 80 -1.78 -3.53 3.06
C GLY A 80 -1.25 -2.35 3.88
N LEU A 81 -1.61 -2.25 5.17
CA LEU A 81 -0.98 -1.34 6.13
C LEU A 81 0.53 -1.60 6.28
N ARG A 82 0.98 -2.87 6.26
CA ARG A 82 2.40 -3.23 6.27
C ARG A 82 3.10 -2.76 5.00
N LEU A 83 2.43 -2.83 3.86
CA LEU A 83 2.95 -2.30 2.58
C LEU A 83 3.09 -0.78 2.63
N LEU A 84 2.06 -0.06 3.10
CA LEU A 84 2.11 1.40 3.27
C LEU A 84 3.24 1.83 4.21
N ARG A 85 3.37 1.17 5.38
CA ARG A 85 4.45 1.44 6.34
C ARG A 85 5.83 1.24 5.70
N THR A 86 5.98 0.18 4.91
CA THR A 86 7.25 -0.13 4.23
C THR A 86 7.55 0.90 3.13
N ALA A 87 6.54 1.33 2.37
CA ALA A 87 6.68 2.37 1.35
C ALA A 87 7.15 3.70 1.96
N VAL A 88 6.53 4.14 3.06
CA VAL A 88 6.93 5.37 3.77
C VAL A 88 8.36 5.28 4.29
N ARG A 89 8.74 4.15 4.89
CA ARG A 89 10.11 3.93 5.37
C ARG A 89 11.14 4.01 4.23
N ARG A 90 10.79 3.49 3.05
CA ARG A 90 11.71 3.40 1.91
C ARG A 90 11.72 4.67 1.05
N PHE A 91 10.71 5.52 1.19
CA PHE A 91 10.50 6.72 0.37
C PHE A 91 11.74 7.64 0.27
N PRO A 92 12.41 8.06 1.37
CA PRO A 92 13.55 8.98 1.25
C PRO A 92 14.70 8.41 0.42
N ALA A 93 14.94 7.10 0.57
CA ALA A 93 16.00 6.43 -0.16
C ALA A 93 15.65 6.24 -1.65
N VAL A 94 14.39 5.95 -1.98
CA VAL A 94 13.92 5.91 -3.38
C VAL A 94 14.04 7.27 -4.04
N VAL A 95 13.73 8.35 -3.32
CA VAL A 95 13.90 9.72 -3.84
C VAL A 95 15.36 10.01 -4.15
N ALA A 96 16.28 9.68 -3.24
CA ALA A 96 17.71 9.83 -3.47
C ALA A 96 18.23 9.01 -4.67
N GLU A 97 17.76 7.77 -4.83
CA GLU A 97 18.10 6.89 -5.95
C GLU A 97 17.51 7.38 -7.29
N SER A 98 16.38 8.09 -7.26
CA SER A 98 15.69 8.60 -8.46
C SER A 98 16.26 9.92 -9.03
N GLY A 99 17.21 10.56 -8.33
CA GLY A 99 17.73 11.88 -8.69
C GLY A 99 16.80 13.05 -8.36
N CYS A 100 15.64 12.78 -7.75
CA CYS A 100 14.76 13.81 -7.19
C CYS A 100 15.34 14.36 -5.87
N ARG A 101 14.99 15.60 -5.53
CA ARG A 101 15.36 16.24 -4.26
C ARG A 101 14.10 16.54 -3.46
N LEU A 102 14.13 16.20 -2.17
CA LEU A 102 13.10 16.62 -1.23
C LEU A 102 13.41 18.05 -0.77
N ASP A 103 12.38 18.88 -0.67
CA ASP A 103 12.47 20.19 -0.02
C ASP A 103 12.65 20.01 1.50
N ALA A 104 13.32 20.95 2.18
CA ALA A 104 13.60 20.88 3.61
C ALA A 104 12.36 20.69 4.50
N SER A 105 11.16 21.04 4.01
CA SER A 105 9.89 20.86 4.73
C SER A 105 9.32 19.44 4.70
N TRP A 106 9.93 18.49 3.96
CA TRP A 106 9.33 17.17 3.72
C TRP A 106 9.12 16.35 5.01
N GLU A 107 9.99 16.51 6.01
CA GLU A 107 9.90 15.78 7.29
C GLU A 107 8.69 16.23 8.14
N ALA A 108 8.23 17.47 7.93
CA ALA A 108 7.08 18.04 8.61
C ALA A 108 5.76 17.81 7.84
N ALA A 109 5.81 17.10 6.71
CA ALA A 109 4.64 16.86 5.87
C ALA A 109 3.57 16.05 6.63
N SER A 110 2.39 16.63 6.78
CA SER A 110 1.24 15.99 7.42
C SER A 110 0.27 15.52 6.35
N VAL A 111 0.22 14.21 6.15
CA VAL A 111 -0.61 13.57 5.13
C VAL A 111 -1.29 12.32 5.67
N HIS A 112 -2.50 12.06 5.19
CA HIS A 112 -3.15 10.76 5.34
C HIS A 112 -2.87 9.91 4.10
N VAL A 113 -2.41 8.68 4.32
CA VAL A 113 -2.12 7.70 3.26
C VAL A 113 -3.04 6.51 3.47
N GLY A 114 -4.03 6.35 2.59
CA GLY A 114 -4.99 5.25 2.62
C GLY A 114 -4.96 4.47 1.31
N TYR A 115 -5.56 3.28 1.33
CA TYR A 115 -5.63 2.45 0.14
C TYR A 115 -6.93 1.65 0.05
N GLU A 116 -7.33 1.34 -1.17
CA GLU A 116 -8.45 0.46 -1.52
C GLU A 116 -7.98 -0.57 -2.53
N THR A 117 -8.49 -1.80 -2.45
CA THR A 117 -8.17 -2.85 -3.41
C THR A 117 -9.35 -3.79 -3.64
N ASP A 118 -9.56 -4.16 -4.90
CA ASP A 118 -10.44 -5.25 -5.33
C ASP A 118 -9.65 -6.48 -5.81
N ILE A 119 -8.31 -6.44 -5.77
CA ILE A 119 -7.45 -7.58 -6.12
C ILE A 119 -7.75 -8.77 -5.19
N PRO A 120 -8.10 -9.95 -5.74
CA PRO A 120 -8.37 -11.15 -4.96
C PRO A 120 -7.16 -11.58 -4.11
N ARG A 121 -7.44 -12.09 -2.89
CA ARG A 121 -6.46 -12.72 -1.98
C ARG A 121 -6.56 -14.23 -2.10
#